data_AF-A0A645IKJ2-F1
#
_entry.id   AF-A0A645IKJ2-F1
#
_cell.length_a   1.000
_cell.length_b   1.000
_cell.length_c   1.000
_cell.angle_alpha   90.00
_cell.angle_beta   90.00
_cell.angle_gamma   90.00
#
_symmetry.space_group_name_H-M   'P 1'
#
loop_
_entity.id
_entity.type
_entity.pdbx_description
1 polymer ?
#
loop_
_entity_poly.entity_id
_entity_poly.type
_entity_poly.pdbx_seq_one_letter_code
_entity_poly.pdbx_strand_id
1 'polypeptide(L)'
;MAKAMESTELPYIISFMIRDDGRLIDGTTINDAILHMDNATIKKPICYMVNCVHPVILKKSLSYSFNKTKLVKERFHGIQANTSPLSPEELDNSTDLKFSDSVSLADDMMDLYKYFVPKILQFLNNISSFQNKTSSGFILHPRRPLYNNRARGIINLLFLTILITPFTVCQLMVYYT
;
A
#
# COMPACT_ATOMS: atom_id res chain seq x y z
N MET A 1 -1.87 -13.52 11.81
CA MET A 1 -0.96 -12.42 11.42
C MET A 1 -1.01 -11.26 12.40
N ALA A 2 -2.12 -10.53 12.52
CA ALA A 2 -2.22 -9.36 13.43
C ALA A 2 -1.77 -9.68 14.88
N LYS A 3 -2.24 -10.78 15.47
CA LYS A 3 -1.78 -11.27 16.79
C LYS A 3 -0.27 -11.55 16.88
N ALA A 4 0.33 -12.09 15.81
CA ALA A 4 1.76 -12.38 15.79
C ALA A 4 2.56 -11.08 15.75
N MET A 5 2.13 -10.11 14.95
CA MET A 5 2.75 -8.78 14.89
C MET A 5 2.58 -8.02 16.20
N GLU A 6 1.39 -8.09 16.81
CA GLU A 6 1.11 -7.55 18.14
C GLU A 6 2.11 -8.06 19.18
N SER A 7 2.44 -9.35 19.18
CA SER A 7 3.41 -9.93 20.13
C SER A 7 4.83 -9.39 20.01
N THR A 8 5.18 -8.72 18.90
CA THR A 8 6.48 -8.06 18.74
C THR A 8 6.58 -6.75 19.51
N GLU A 9 5.45 -6.20 19.98
CA GLU A 9 5.34 -4.92 20.69
C GLU A 9 5.77 -3.69 19.85
N LEU A 10 6.14 -3.90 18.58
CA LEU A 10 6.50 -2.85 17.64
C LEU A 10 5.27 -2.34 16.89
N PRO A 11 5.26 -1.07 16.45
CA PRO A 11 4.20 -0.57 15.57
C PRO A 11 4.27 -1.24 14.19
N TYR A 12 3.10 -1.56 13.63
CA TYR A 12 3.00 -2.34 12.39
C TYR A 12 1.83 -1.90 11.52
N ILE A 13 1.95 -2.18 10.22
CA ILE A 13 0.91 -1.94 9.21
C ILE A 13 0.63 -3.27 8.51
N ILE A 14 -0.64 -3.52 8.19
CA ILE A 14 -1.04 -4.69 7.40
C ILE A 14 -1.49 -4.22 6.02
N SER A 15 -0.98 -4.88 4.97
CA SER A 15 -1.40 -4.62 3.60
C SER A 15 -2.14 -5.83 3.02
N PHE A 16 -3.18 -5.54 2.24
CA PHE A 16 -4.01 -6.53 1.58
C PHE A 16 -3.74 -6.58 0.08
N MET A 17 -3.85 -7.76 -0.50
CA MET A 17 -4.07 -7.91 -1.93
C MET A 17 -5.58 -8.02 -2.19
N ILE A 18 -6.10 -7.23 -3.13
CA ILE A 18 -7.52 -7.15 -3.44
C ILE A 18 -7.79 -7.36 -4.93
N ARG A 19 -8.99 -7.84 -5.24
CA ARG A 19 -9.53 -8.03 -6.58
C ARG A 19 -10.43 -6.86 -6.97
N ASP A 20 -10.80 -6.81 -8.26
CA ASP A 20 -11.62 -5.73 -8.82
C ASP A 20 -13.11 -5.79 -8.41
N ASP A 21 -13.52 -6.89 -7.78
CA ASP A 21 -14.81 -7.05 -7.10
C ASP A 21 -14.84 -6.42 -5.69
N GLY A 22 -13.73 -5.81 -5.24
CA GLY A 22 -13.63 -5.13 -3.96
C GLY A 22 -13.31 -6.03 -2.77
N ARG A 23 -12.96 -7.29 -3.01
CA ARG A 23 -12.67 -8.28 -1.98
C ARG A 23 -11.18 -8.62 -1.96
N LEU A 24 -10.72 -9.13 -0.82
CA LEU A 24 -9.42 -9.79 -0.69
C LEU A 24 -9.41 -11.05 -1.56
N ILE A 25 -8.23 -11.62 -1.76
CA ILE A 25 -8.04 -12.84 -2.57
C ILE A 25 -8.90 -14.03 -2.07
N ASP A 26 -9.19 -14.08 -0.78
CA ASP A 26 -10.05 -15.09 -0.14
C ASP A 26 -11.56 -14.77 -0.16
N GLY A 27 -11.97 -13.66 -0.79
CA GLY A 27 -13.36 -13.22 -0.88
C GLY A 27 -13.84 -12.33 0.28
N THR A 28 -13.02 -12.11 1.31
CA THR A 28 -13.35 -11.23 2.44
C THR A 28 -13.42 -9.78 1.99
N THR A 29 -14.35 -8.97 2.51
CA THR A 29 -14.35 -7.52 2.20
C THR A 29 -13.23 -6.79 2.96
N ILE A 30 -12.83 -5.60 2.49
CA ILE A 30 -11.85 -4.78 3.22
C ILE A 30 -12.39 -4.42 4.61
N ASN A 31 -13.68 -4.09 4.70
CA ASN A 31 -14.33 -3.79 5.97
C ASN A 31 -14.24 -4.96 6.96
N ASP A 32 -14.61 -6.16 6.52
CA ASP A 32 -14.67 -7.33 7.40
C ASP A 32 -13.27 -7.79 7.82
N ALA A 33 -12.29 -7.68 6.93
CA ALA A 33 -10.89 -7.96 7.24
C ALA A 33 -10.37 -7.01 8.34
N ILE A 34 -10.61 -5.70 8.21
CA ILE A 34 -10.22 -4.70 9.22
C ILE A 34 -10.94 -4.97 10.54
N LEU A 35 -12.26 -5.19 10.51
CA LEU A 35 -13.06 -5.45 11.71
C LEU A 35 -12.58 -6.69 12.45
N HIS A 36 -12.34 -7.78 11.71
CA HIS A 36 -11.87 -9.03 12.28
C HIS A 36 -10.49 -8.87 12.95
N MET A 37 -9.54 -8.24 12.27
CA MET A 37 -8.20 -8.03 12.82
C MET A 37 -8.19 -7.08 14.01
N ASP A 38 -8.93 -5.97 13.93
CA ASP A 38 -9.05 -5.02 15.04
C ASP A 38 -9.71 -5.67 16.27
N ASN A 39 -10.67 -6.59 16.11
CA ASN A 39 -11.30 -7.32 17.21
C ASN A 39 -10.41 -8.45 17.76
N ALA A 40 -9.52 -8.99 16.93
CA ALA A 40 -8.63 -10.09 17.30
C ALA A 40 -7.37 -9.62 18.05
N THR A 41 -7.07 -8.32 18.09
CA THR A 41 -5.88 -7.74 18.73
C THR A 41 -6.24 -6.66 19.73
N ILE A 42 -5.46 -6.54 20.81
CA ILE A 42 -5.53 -5.42 21.75
C ILE A 42 -4.73 -4.24 21.18
N LYS A 43 -3.49 -4.49 20.75
CA LYS A 43 -2.62 -3.55 20.03
C LYS A 43 -2.80 -3.70 18.54
N LYS A 44 -3.73 -2.92 18.00
CA LYS A 44 -4.13 -2.91 16.59
C LYS A 44 -3.01 -2.41 15.68
N PRO A 45 -3.02 -2.77 14.38
CA PRO A 45 -2.16 -2.12 13.39
C PRO A 45 -2.31 -0.60 13.43
N ILE A 46 -1.29 0.17 13.07
CA ILE A 46 -1.42 1.63 12.95
C ILE A 46 -2.50 1.98 11.91
N CYS A 47 -2.48 1.28 10.78
CA CYS A 47 -3.46 1.38 9.71
C CYS A 47 -3.40 0.14 8.81
N TYR A 48 -4.27 0.14 7.82
CA TYR A 48 -4.30 -0.84 6.75
C TYR A 48 -4.04 -0.16 5.40
N MET A 49 -3.55 -0.92 4.44
CA MET A 49 -3.33 -0.45 3.07
C MET A 49 -3.51 -1.61 2.08
N VAL A 50 -3.34 -1.35 0.79
CA VAL A 50 -3.18 -2.44 -0.20
C VAL A 50 -1.78 -2.46 -0.76
N ASN A 51 -1.35 -3.63 -1.22
CA ASN A 51 -0.09 -3.82 -1.92
C ASN A 51 -0.30 -4.57 -3.24
N CYS A 52 0.58 -4.34 -4.22
CA CYS A 52 0.52 -4.96 -5.54
C CYS A 52 -0.81 -4.73 -6.28
N VAL A 53 -1.46 -3.58 -6.05
CA VAL A 53 -2.76 -3.27 -6.63
C VAL A 53 -2.67 -2.00 -7.47
N HIS A 54 -3.30 -2.00 -8.65
CA HIS A 54 -3.36 -0.82 -9.51
C HIS A 54 -4.33 0.24 -8.94
N PRO A 55 -4.08 1.55 -9.13
CA PRO A 55 -4.90 2.61 -8.52
C PRO A 55 -6.37 2.57 -8.93
N VAL A 56 -6.66 2.21 -10.20
CA VAL A 56 -8.02 1.99 -10.71
C VAL A 56 -8.76 0.90 -9.93
N ILE A 57 -8.08 -0.22 -9.66
CA ILE A 57 -8.64 -1.35 -8.92
C ILE A 57 -8.95 -0.95 -7.48
N LEU A 58 -8.05 -0.22 -6.83
CA LEU A 58 -8.31 0.29 -5.47
C LEU A 58 -9.49 1.27 -5.45
N LYS A 59 -9.55 2.23 -6.38
CA LYS A 59 -10.66 3.19 -6.49
C LYS A 59 -11.99 2.47 -6.65
N LYS A 60 -12.07 1.49 -7.55
CA LYS A 60 -13.26 0.63 -7.75
C LYS A 60 -13.61 -0.11 -6.47
N SER A 61 -12.62 -0.73 -5.81
CA SER A 61 -12.80 -1.52 -4.60
C SER A 61 -13.34 -0.72 -3.42
N LEU A 62 -12.83 0.50 -3.21
CA LEU A 62 -13.33 1.43 -2.20
C LEU A 62 -14.68 2.06 -2.59
N SER A 63 -15.16 1.85 -3.82
CA SER A 63 -16.45 2.38 -4.28
C SER A 63 -17.64 1.48 -3.96
N TYR A 64 -17.41 0.20 -3.66
CA TYR A 64 -18.48 -0.72 -3.26
C TYR A 64 -19.08 -0.35 -1.91
N SER A 65 -20.39 -0.50 -1.77
CA SER A 65 -21.13 -0.12 -0.56
C SER A 65 -20.61 -0.79 0.71
N PHE A 66 -20.22 -2.07 0.63
CA PHE A 66 -19.68 -2.82 1.76
C PHE A 66 -18.26 -2.37 2.19
N ASN A 67 -17.55 -1.61 1.35
CA ASN A 67 -16.26 -1.00 1.71
C ASN A 67 -16.36 0.51 1.99
N LYS A 68 -17.49 1.15 1.64
CA LYS A 68 -17.80 2.55 1.95
C LYS A 68 -18.25 2.73 3.40
N THR A 69 -17.50 2.18 4.34
CA THR A 69 -17.83 2.23 5.76
C THR A 69 -16.98 3.27 6.49
N LYS A 70 -17.48 3.75 7.64
CA LYS A 70 -16.71 4.63 8.54
C LYS A 70 -15.40 3.96 8.98
N LEU A 71 -15.45 2.66 9.26
CA LEU A 71 -14.28 1.87 9.67
C LEU A 71 -13.19 1.89 8.59
N VAL A 72 -13.53 1.60 7.33
CA VAL A 72 -12.57 1.64 6.23
C VAL A 72 -12.00 3.05 6.08
N LYS A 73 -12.86 4.09 6.11
CA LYS A 73 -12.42 5.49 5.99
C LYS A 73 -11.42 5.91 7.08
N GLU A 74 -11.55 5.40 8.29
CA GLU A 74 -10.70 5.76 9.44
C GLU A 74 -9.42 4.92 9.55
N ARG A 75 -9.42 3.71 8.98
CA ARG A 75 -8.36 2.71 9.21
C ARG A 75 -7.53 2.42 7.96
N PHE A 76 -8.09 2.59 6.77
CA PHE A 76 -7.42 2.33 5.50
C PHE A 76 -6.73 3.59 4.98
N HIS A 77 -5.40 3.57 4.81
CA HIS A 77 -4.61 4.78 4.63
C HIS A 77 -3.51 4.68 3.57
N GLY A 78 -3.44 3.63 2.76
CA GLY A 78 -2.36 3.56 1.79
C GLY A 78 -2.53 2.62 0.61
N ILE A 79 -1.60 2.77 -0.32
CA ILE A 79 -1.42 1.94 -1.50
C ILE A 79 0.07 1.79 -1.79
N GLN A 80 0.48 0.55 -1.99
CA GLN A 80 1.70 0.20 -2.70
C GLN A 80 1.29 -0.24 -4.11
N ALA A 81 1.35 0.71 -5.04
CA ALA A 81 0.78 0.60 -6.36
C ALA A 81 1.57 -0.38 -7.23
N ASN A 82 0.85 -1.24 -7.93
CA ASN A 82 1.38 -1.99 -9.06
C ASN A 82 1.27 -1.15 -10.34
N THR A 83 2.22 -1.33 -11.25
CA THR A 83 2.22 -0.62 -12.55
C THR A 83 1.27 -1.28 -13.55
N SER A 84 0.85 -2.54 -13.36
CA SER A 84 -0.12 -3.22 -14.23
C SER A 84 -1.52 -3.24 -13.62
N PRO A 85 -2.59 -3.04 -14.43
CA PRO A 85 -3.98 -3.18 -13.99
C PRO A 85 -4.46 -4.64 -13.94
N LEU A 86 -3.63 -5.59 -14.37
CA LEU A 86 -3.95 -7.01 -14.41
C LEU A 86 -4.06 -7.60 -13.00
N SER A 87 -4.88 -8.65 -12.89
CA SER A 87 -4.98 -9.45 -11.67
C SER A 87 -3.66 -10.16 -11.34
N PRO A 88 -3.45 -10.54 -10.06
CA PRO A 88 -2.29 -11.33 -9.66
C PRO A 88 -2.14 -12.62 -10.48
N GLU A 89 -3.25 -13.31 -10.78
CA GLU A 89 -3.25 -14.55 -11.55
C GLU A 89 -2.86 -14.33 -13.02
N GLU A 90 -3.32 -13.24 -13.63
CA GLU A 90 -2.92 -12.88 -14.99
C GLU A 90 -1.43 -12.51 -15.08
N LEU A 91 -0.88 -11.89 -14.02
CA LEU A 91 0.53 -11.56 -13.94
C LEU A 91 1.40 -12.80 -13.71
N ASP A 92 0.97 -13.72 -12.85
CA ASP A 92 1.70 -14.97 -12.57
C ASP A 92 1.79 -15.88 -13.80
N ASN A 93 0.75 -15.86 -14.65
CA ASN A 93 0.72 -16.59 -15.91
C ASN A 93 1.31 -15.83 -17.11
N SER A 94 1.83 -14.61 -16.91
CA SER A 94 2.39 -13.80 -17.99
C SER A 94 3.86 -14.12 -18.23
N THR A 95 4.23 -14.38 -19.49
CA THR A 95 5.63 -14.55 -19.89
C THR A 95 6.38 -13.22 -19.99
N ASP A 96 5.65 -12.10 -20.11
CA ASP A 96 6.23 -10.77 -20.27
C ASP A 96 5.94 -9.88 -19.06
N LEU A 97 6.82 -8.90 -18.83
CA LEU A 97 6.56 -7.79 -17.92
C LEU A 97 5.39 -6.95 -18.45
N LYS A 98 4.30 -6.87 -17.68
CA LYS A 98 3.14 -6.04 -17.98
C LYS A 98 3.19 -4.77 -17.12
N PHE A 99 2.97 -3.63 -17.74
CA PHE A 99 2.90 -2.32 -17.07
C PHE A 99 2.07 -1.37 -17.92
N SER A 100 1.34 -0.49 -17.25
CA SER A 100 0.76 0.72 -17.84
C SER A 100 1.90 1.69 -18.18
N ASP A 101 1.69 2.52 -19.20
CA ASP A 101 2.61 3.63 -19.42
C ASP A 101 2.59 4.60 -18.22
N SER A 102 3.68 5.34 -18.03
CA SER A 102 3.85 6.19 -16.85
C SER A 102 2.84 7.33 -16.77
N VAL A 103 2.34 7.82 -17.90
CA VAL A 103 1.39 8.94 -17.91
C VAL A 103 0.02 8.44 -17.48
N SER A 104 -0.47 7.35 -18.07
CA SER A 104 -1.72 6.71 -17.65
C SER A 104 -1.70 6.35 -16.17
N LEU A 105 -0.60 5.76 -15.67
CA LEU A 105 -0.48 5.43 -14.25
C LEU A 105 -0.51 6.68 -13.35
N ALA A 106 0.09 7.80 -13.79
CA ALA A 106 0.05 9.06 -13.06
C ALA A 106 -1.38 9.61 -12.98
N ASP A 107 -2.10 9.57 -14.10
CA ASP A 107 -3.49 10.02 -14.18
C ASP A 107 -4.39 9.18 -13.29
N ASP A 108 -4.23 7.85 -13.31
CA ASP A 108 -4.97 6.93 -12.45
C ASP A 108 -4.67 7.14 -10.96
N MET A 109 -3.42 7.45 -10.62
CA MET A 109 -3.02 7.83 -9.26
C MET A 109 -3.66 9.14 -8.81
N MET A 110 -3.70 10.15 -9.68
CA MET A 110 -4.34 11.43 -9.39
C MET A 110 -5.85 11.26 -9.22
N ASP A 111 -6.46 10.40 -10.02
CA ASP A 111 -7.87 10.06 -9.92
C ASP A 111 -8.23 9.29 -8.65
N LEU A 112 -7.33 8.41 -8.19
CA LEU A 112 -7.43 7.81 -6.86
C LEU A 112 -7.31 8.89 -5.77
N TYR A 113 -6.33 9.79 -5.87
CA TYR A 113 -6.08 10.84 -4.87
C TYR A 113 -7.30 11.76 -4.65
N LYS A 114 -8.02 12.10 -5.73
CA LYS A 114 -9.27 12.88 -5.65
C LYS A 114 -10.39 12.14 -4.92
N TYR A 115 -10.41 10.81 -4.98
CA TYR A 115 -11.44 9.97 -4.36
C TYR A 115 -11.09 9.61 -2.91
N PHE A 116 -9.82 9.29 -2.66
CA PHE A 116 -9.27 8.82 -1.40
C PHE A 116 -7.87 9.40 -1.27
N VAL A 117 -7.58 10.07 -0.15
CA VAL A 117 -6.27 10.69 0.10
C VAL A 117 -5.40 9.69 0.87
N PRO A 118 -4.54 8.88 0.21
CA PRO A 118 -3.64 7.98 0.92
C PRO A 118 -2.64 8.78 1.74
N LYS A 119 -2.37 8.32 2.97
CA LYS A 119 -1.28 8.82 3.81
C LYS A 119 0.04 8.12 3.47
N ILE A 120 -0.03 6.92 2.90
CA ILE A 120 1.11 6.11 2.48
C ILE A 120 0.95 5.80 0.99
N LEU A 121 1.88 6.30 0.19
CA LEU A 121 1.96 6.04 -1.24
C LEU A 121 3.33 5.44 -1.57
N GLN A 122 3.33 4.23 -2.10
CA GLN A 122 4.52 3.57 -2.63
C GLN A 122 4.22 3.04 -4.03
N PHE A 123 5.24 2.93 -4.86
CA PHE A 123 5.15 2.28 -6.16
C PHE A 123 6.13 1.11 -6.20
N LEU A 124 5.71 -0.02 -6.77
CA LEU A 124 6.60 -1.14 -7.04
C LEU A 124 7.48 -0.84 -8.25
N ASN A 125 8.77 -1.18 -8.13
CA ASN A 125 9.86 -0.81 -9.04
C ASN A 125 9.52 -0.99 -10.53
N ASN A 126 9.25 0.12 -11.24
CA ASN A 126 9.71 0.35 -12.62
C ASN A 126 9.57 1.83 -13.04
N ILE A 127 9.90 2.76 -12.14
CA ILE A 127 9.72 4.20 -12.38
C ILE A 127 11.04 4.89 -12.74
N SER A 128 11.74 4.36 -13.74
CA SER A 128 12.79 5.16 -14.39
C SER A 128 12.22 6.36 -15.17
N SER A 129 10.90 6.37 -15.44
CA SER A 129 10.23 7.39 -16.28
C SER A 129 9.48 8.52 -15.55
N PHE A 130 9.03 8.40 -14.29
CA PHE A 130 8.37 9.56 -13.61
C PHE A 130 9.35 10.66 -13.23
N GLN A 131 10.64 10.36 -13.03
CA GLN A 131 11.57 11.35 -12.50
C GLN A 131 11.76 12.56 -13.41
N ASN A 132 11.35 12.49 -14.68
CA ASN A 132 11.59 13.52 -15.69
C ASN A 132 10.44 14.47 -16.00
N LYS A 133 9.25 14.37 -15.38
CA LYS A 133 8.09 15.21 -15.79
C LYS A 133 7.32 15.97 -14.70
N THR A 134 7.63 15.84 -13.42
CA THR A 134 7.04 16.71 -12.40
C THR A 134 7.80 18.05 -12.30
N SER A 135 7.74 18.84 -13.37
CA SER A 135 8.09 20.28 -13.35
C SER A 135 6.93 21.09 -12.75
N SER A 136 6.53 20.74 -11.53
CA SER A 136 5.65 21.53 -10.65
C SER A 136 5.47 20.77 -9.33
N GLY A 137 6.51 20.82 -8.50
CA GLY A 137 6.40 20.69 -7.05
C GLY A 137 5.93 19.35 -6.48
N PHE A 138 6.72 18.28 -6.62
CA PHE A 138 6.98 17.27 -5.56
C PHE A 138 8.20 16.45 -6.01
N ILE A 139 9.38 16.83 -5.54
CA ILE A 139 10.62 16.09 -5.82
C ILE A 139 10.69 14.91 -4.85
N LEU A 140 10.37 13.70 -5.32
CA LEU A 140 10.72 12.46 -4.62
C LEU A 140 12.19 12.14 -4.91
N HIS A 141 13.08 12.62 -4.04
CA HIS A 141 14.48 12.18 -4.06
C HIS A 141 14.58 10.74 -3.57
N PRO A 142 15.22 9.83 -4.32
CA PRO A 142 15.82 8.65 -3.72
C PRO A 142 17.05 9.13 -2.95
N ARG A 143 16.93 9.41 -1.64
CA ARG A 143 18.11 9.75 -0.84
C ARG A 143 19.00 8.52 -0.70
N ARG A 144 20.07 8.45 -1.49
CA ARG A 144 21.32 7.78 -1.05
C ARG A 144 21.86 8.52 0.19
N PRO A 145 22.56 7.81 1.10
CA PRO A 145 22.97 8.36 2.37
C PRO A 145 24.07 9.41 2.16
N LEU A 146 23.74 10.69 2.36
CA LEU A 146 24.76 11.70 2.60
C LEU A 146 25.09 11.65 4.09
N TYR A 147 26.20 10.99 4.42
CA TYR A 147 26.82 11.06 5.72
C TYR A 147 27.37 12.48 5.91
N ASN A 148 26.64 13.33 6.63
CA ASN A 148 27.27 14.50 7.23
C ASN A 148 26.56 14.89 8.54
N ASN A 149 27.38 14.92 9.60
CA ASN A 149 26.98 15.17 10.98
C ASN A 149 26.44 16.60 11.15
N ARG A 150 25.33 16.71 11.91
CA ARG A 150 24.61 17.92 12.37
C ARG A 150 23.41 18.36 11.52
N ALA A 151 22.31 17.64 11.68
CA ALA A 151 20.98 18.24 11.79
C ALA A 151 20.03 17.23 12.45
N ARG A 152 19.23 17.72 13.38
CA ARG A 152 18.32 16.96 14.25
C ARG A 152 17.33 16.08 13.46
N GLY A 153 17.21 14.82 13.89
CA GLY A 153 16.01 13.98 13.77
C GLY A 153 15.44 13.74 12.37
N ILE A 154 16.15 12.97 11.54
CA ILE A 154 15.53 12.33 10.36
C ILE A 154 15.24 10.87 10.76
N ILE A 155 13.96 10.57 10.95
CA ILE A 155 13.48 9.20 11.23
C ILE A 155 13.66 8.39 9.94
N ASN A 156 14.58 7.42 9.95
CA ASN A 156 14.72 6.46 8.86
C ASN A 156 13.64 5.38 9.01
N LEU A 157 12.66 5.37 8.11
CA LEU A 157 11.69 4.27 7.99
C LEU A 157 12.35 3.12 7.22
N LEU A 158 12.75 2.05 7.92
CA LEU A 158 13.08 0.79 7.27
C LEU A 158 11.82 -0.07 7.25
N PHE A 159 11.22 -0.22 6.07
CA PHE A 159 10.10 -1.13 5.87
C PHE A 159 10.63 -2.56 5.74
N LEU A 160 10.52 -3.36 6.79
CA LEU A 160 10.76 -4.79 6.67
C LEU A 160 9.48 -5.45 6.18
N THR A 161 9.46 -5.77 4.89
CA THR A 161 8.37 -6.50 4.24
C THR A 161 8.49 -7.98 4.64
N ILE A 162 7.62 -8.45 5.52
CA ILE A 162 7.53 -9.86 5.90
C ILE A 162 6.38 -10.49 5.12
N LEU A 163 6.71 -11.34 4.15
CA LEU A 163 5.77 -12.24 3.48
C LEU A 163 5.46 -13.40 4.43
N ILE A 164 4.30 -13.36 5.08
CA ILE A 164 3.91 -14.40 6.07
C ILE A 164 2.90 -15.38 5.45
N THR A 165 2.18 -14.97 4.38
CA THR A 165 1.23 -15.79 3.61
C THR A 165 1.23 -15.34 2.15
N PRO A 166 0.78 -16.17 1.18
CA PRO A 166 0.75 -15.77 -0.24
C PRO A 166 -0.15 -14.57 -0.53
N PHE A 167 -1.08 -14.23 0.37
CA PHE A 167 -2.13 -13.22 0.14
C PHE A 167 -2.04 -11.99 1.05
N THR A 168 -1.14 -11.99 2.03
CA THR A 168 -0.98 -10.86 2.97
C THR A 168 0.49 -10.53 3.18
N VAL A 169 0.82 -9.25 2.97
CA VAL A 169 2.15 -8.71 3.22
C VAL A 169 2.10 -7.83 4.46
N CYS A 170 2.95 -8.13 5.45
CA CYS A 170 3.15 -7.22 6.58
C CYS A 170 4.31 -6.29 6.26
N GLN A 171 4.10 -5.01 6.49
CA GLN A 171 5.23 -4.09 6.67
C GLN A 171 5.40 -3.83 8.15
N LEU A 172 6.47 -4.38 8.71
CA LEU A 172 6.95 -4.01 10.04
C LEU A 172 7.70 -2.69 9.88
N MET A 173 7.23 -1.64 10.56
CA MET A 173 7.96 -0.38 10.66
C MET A 173 8.92 -0.49 11.84
N VAL A 174 10.18 -0.83 11.56
CA VAL A 174 11.21 -0.81 12.59
C VAL A 174 11.74 0.61 12.69
N TYR A 175 11.40 1.28 13.80
CA TYR A 175 11.98 2.57 14.15
C TYR A 175 13.40 2.34 14.67
N TYR A 176 14.41 2.80 13.94
CA TYR A 176 15.77 2.93 14.46
C TYR A 176 15.96 4.37 14.97
N THR A 177 16.27 4.51 16.26
CA THR A 177 16.68 5.78 16.89
C THR A 177 18.14 6.08 16.65
#